data_AF-A0A660VCX8-F1
#
_entry.id   AF-A0A660VCX8-F1
#
_cell.length_a   1.000
_cell.length_b   1.000
_cell.length_c   1.000
_cell.angle_alpha   90.00
_cell.angle_beta   90.00
_cell.angle_gamma   90.00
#
_symmetry.space_group_name_H-M   'P 1'
#
loop_
_entity.id
_entity.type
_entity.pdbx_description
1 polymer ?
#
loop_
_entity_poly.entity_id
_entity_poly.type
_entity_poly.pdbx_seq_one_letter_code
_entity_poly.pdbx_strand_id
1 'polypeptide(L)'
;MEVVKLDDASPSLFATPVVTVGFFDGFHLGHQTLLSRLVGWAASRHSDAVVLTFRSHPKGVIAHTSPLHIMSPEHRLVWFRRLTVDAVVLMQFNDEIASMSAERFIEEILLRRIGATGILFGWDSSFGAHGRGNADFVENGSWNIEVRRCPPVEVDGTRPSGTLIRRLI
;
A
#
# COMPACT_ATOMS: atom_id res chain seq x y z
N MET A 1 6.48 2.11 -15.10
CA MET A 1 6.75 1.94 -13.66
C MET A 1 8.03 2.63 -13.25
N GLU A 2 7.88 3.79 -12.63
CA GLU A 2 8.92 4.51 -11.91
C GLU A 2 9.00 4.03 -10.44
N VAL A 3 10.18 4.14 -9.82
CA VAL A 3 10.36 3.89 -8.38
C VAL A 3 10.94 5.15 -7.76
N VAL A 4 10.16 5.79 -6.89
CA VAL A 4 10.46 7.09 -6.28
C VAL A 4 10.63 6.89 -4.78
N LYS A 5 11.68 7.42 -4.16
CA LYS A 5 11.75 7.45 -2.69
C LYS A 5 10.72 8.45 -2.18
N LEU A 6 10.11 8.20 -1.02
CA LEU A 6 9.16 9.15 -0.44
C LEU A 6 9.74 10.57 -0.31
N ASP A 7 11.03 10.67 0.02
CA ASP A 7 11.73 11.97 0.16
C ASP A 7 11.87 12.73 -1.16
N ASP A 8 11.83 12.03 -2.29
CA ASP A 8 11.89 12.62 -3.62
C ASP A 8 10.49 12.78 -4.25
N ALA A 9 9.44 12.27 -3.59
CA ALA A 9 8.08 12.35 -4.08
C ALA A 9 7.49 13.76 -3.93
N SER A 10 6.82 14.23 -4.98
CA SER A 10 6.02 15.45 -4.99
C SER A 10 4.72 15.23 -5.79
N PRO A 11 3.64 15.98 -5.48
CA PRO A 11 2.36 15.83 -6.17
C PRO A 11 2.44 16.02 -7.69
N SER A 12 3.38 16.84 -8.17
CA SER A 12 3.56 17.09 -9.61
C SER A 12 4.16 15.91 -10.39
N LEU A 13 4.67 14.88 -9.71
CA LEU A 13 5.16 13.66 -10.37
C LEU A 13 4.02 12.78 -10.91
N PHE A 14 2.79 12.98 -10.43
CA PHE A 14 1.68 12.09 -10.71
C PHE A 14 0.45 12.86 -11.20
N ALA A 15 -0.28 12.29 -12.15
CA ALA A 15 -1.54 12.79 -12.65
C ALA A 15 -2.71 12.26 -11.79
N THR A 16 -3.15 13.04 -10.80
CA THR A 16 -4.31 12.73 -9.94
C THR A 16 -4.29 11.30 -9.34
N PRO A 17 -3.18 10.87 -8.72
CA PRO A 17 -2.93 9.46 -8.43
C PRO A 17 -3.98 8.84 -7.52
N VAL A 18 -4.29 7.57 -7.79
CA VAL A 18 -4.97 6.69 -6.84
C VAL A 18 -3.94 5.75 -6.22
N VAL A 19 -4.04 5.56 -4.91
CA VAL A 19 -2.99 4.89 -4.14
C VAL A 19 -3.46 3.62 -3.46
N THR A 20 -2.55 2.68 -3.25
CA THR A 20 -2.72 1.62 -2.25
C THR A 20 -1.48 1.54 -1.37
N VAL A 21 -1.66 1.16 -0.11
CA VAL A 21 -0.58 1.10 0.89
C VAL A 21 -0.42 -0.33 1.38
N GLY A 22 0.80 -0.86 1.34
CA GLY A 22 1.04 -2.21 1.84
C GLY A 22 2.48 -2.70 1.70
N PHE A 23 2.79 -3.80 2.38
CA PHE A 23 4.11 -4.43 2.26
C PHE A 23 4.21 -5.41 1.08
N PHE A 24 3.09 -6.01 0.64
CA PHE A 24 3.02 -6.87 -0.56
C PHE A 24 3.94 -8.11 -0.55
N ASP A 25 4.33 -8.61 0.62
CA ASP A 25 5.22 -9.78 0.72
C ASP A 25 4.51 -11.07 0.30
N GLY A 26 5.23 -11.91 -0.46
CA GLY A 26 4.73 -13.17 -1.03
C GLY A 26 3.72 -13.05 -2.18
N PHE A 27 3.26 -11.84 -2.52
CA PHE A 27 2.41 -11.56 -3.69
C PHE A 27 1.24 -12.54 -3.92
N HIS A 28 0.58 -12.95 -2.83
CA HIS A 28 -0.55 -13.87 -2.89
C HIS A 28 -1.74 -13.29 -3.67
N LEU A 29 -2.76 -14.13 -3.93
CA LEU A 29 -3.91 -13.77 -4.75
C LEU A 29 -4.66 -12.51 -4.27
N GLY A 30 -4.70 -12.29 -2.96
CA GLY A 30 -5.19 -11.02 -2.38
C GLY A 30 -4.43 -9.77 -2.86
N HIS A 31 -3.10 -9.80 -2.87
CA HIS A 31 -2.28 -8.69 -3.40
C HIS A 31 -2.48 -8.51 -4.91
N GLN A 32 -2.52 -9.61 -5.67
CA GLN A 32 -2.74 -9.57 -7.12
C GLN A 32 -4.09 -8.93 -7.46
N THR A 33 -5.14 -9.30 -6.73
CA THR A 33 -6.50 -8.76 -6.91
C THR A 33 -6.56 -7.28 -6.54
N LEU A 34 -5.96 -6.90 -5.41
CA LEU A 34 -5.91 -5.51 -4.95
C LEU A 34 -5.23 -4.60 -5.99
N LEU A 35 -4.07 -5.01 -6.50
CA LEU A 35 -3.32 -4.23 -7.48
C LEU A 35 -3.98 -4.19 -8.86
N SER A 36 -4.58 -5.29 -9.30
CA SER A 36 -5.36 -5.30 -10.55
C SER A 36 -6.53 -4.31 -10.49
N ARG A 37 -7.19 -4.21 -9.33
CA ARG A 37 -8.26 -3.23 -9.09
C ARG A 37 -7.74 -1.79 -9.04
N LEU A 38 -6.57 -1.56 -8.43
CA LEU A 38 -5.93 -0.24 -8.42
C LEU A 38 -5.68 0.25 -9.85
N VAL A 39 -5.08 -0.61 -10.67
CA VAL A 39 -4.72 -0.31 -12.06
C VAL A 39 -5.96 -0.08 -12.91
N GLY A 40 -6.97 -0.94 -12.78
CA GLY A 40 -8.25 -0.74 -13.47
C GLY A 40 -8.95 0.56 -13.06
N TRP A 41 -8.90 0.91 -11.77
CA TRP A 41 -9.44 2.18 -11.29
C TRP A 41 -8.69 3.38 -11.87
N ALA A 42 -7.37 3.36 -11.84
CA ALA A 42 -6.54 4.41 -12.39
C ALA A 42 -6.80 4.62 -13.90
N ALA A 43 -6.83 3.51 -14.66
CA ALA A 43 -7.10 3.53 -16.09
C ALA A 43 -8.47 4.14 -16.42
N SER A 44 -9.52 3.81 -15.66
CA SER A 44 -10.87 4.38 -15.87
C SER A 44 -10.98 5.89 -15.62
N ARG A 45 -9.98 6.49 -14.98
CA ARG A 45 -9.95 7.92 -14.63
C ARG A 45 -8.83 8.68 -15.36
N HIS A 46 -8.07 8.01 -16.24
CA HIS A 46 -6.85 8.54 -16.83
C HIS A 46 -5.86 9.10 -15.77
N SER A 47 -5.75 8.39 -14.64
CA SER A 47 -4.85 8.74 -13.54
C SER A 47 -3.73 7.73 -13.37
N ASP A 48 -2.78 8.01 -12.48
CA ASP A 48 -1.71 7.06 -12.14
C ASP A 48 -2.10 6.07 -11.03
N ALA A 49 -1.78 4.79 -11.23
CA ALA A 49 -1.81 3.76 -10.20
C ALA A 49 -0.49 3.79 -9.41
N VAL A 50 -0.57 4.24 -8.14
CA VAL A 50 0.61 4.38 -7.28
C VAL A 50 0.58 3.39 -6.12
N VAL A 51 1.65 2.61 -5.97
CA VAL A 51 1.85 1.72 -4.82
C VAL A 51 2.77 2.38 -3.81
N LEU A 52 2.27 2.66 -2.61
CA LEU A 52 3.11 3.05 -1.48
C LEU A 52 3.52 1.79 -0.71
N THR A 53 4.82 1.50 -0.69
CA THR A 53 5.37 0.32 -0.01
C THR A 53 6.63 0.62 0.78
N PHE A 54 7.10 -0.38 1.51
CA PHE A 54 8.18 -0.23 2.49
C PHE A 54 9.42 -1.06 2.12
N ARG A 55 10.60 -0.50 2.38
CA ARG A 55 11.87 -1.25 2.34
C ARG A 55 11.95 -2.26 3.48
N SER A 56 11.71 -1.80 4.69
CA SER A 56 11.71 -2.61 5.92
C SER A 56 10.33 -3.19 6.18
N HIS A 57 10.27 -4.43 6.66
CA HIS A 57 9.01 -5.04 7.06
C HIS A 57 8.44 -4.31 8.29
N PRO A 58 7.22 -3.75 8.25
CA PRO A 58 6.66 -2.98 9.37
C PRO A 58 6.63 -3.75 10.70
N LYS A 59 6.20 -5.03 10.68
CA LYS A 59 6.27 -5.92 11.86
C LYS A 59 7.67 -6.06 12.45
N GLY A 60 8.71 -6.06 11.63
CA GLY A 60 10.09 -6.18 12.11
C GLY A 60 10.51 -4.94 12.90
N VAL A 61 10.10 -3.76 12.45
CA VAL A 61 10.34 -2.50 13.17
C VAL A 61 9.51 -2.44 14.45
N ILE A 62 8.19 -2.66 14.35
CA ILE A 62 7.26 -2.54 15.48
C ILE A 62 7.56 -3.55 16.60
N ALA A 63 7.89 -4.79 16.25
CA ALA A 63 8.16 -5.84 17.23
C ALA A 63 9.65 -5.99 17.55
N HIS A 64 10.52 -5.17 16.94
CA HIS A 64 11.98 -5.35 16.98
C HIS A 64 12.42 -6.79 16.65
N THR A 65 11.83 -7.35 15.59
CA THR A 65 12.11 -8.71 15.08
C THR A 65 12.61 -8.69 13.63
N SER A 66 13.11 -9.82 13.13
CA SER A 66 13.52 -9.98 11.72
C SER A 66 12.67 -11.06 11.05
N PRO A 67 11.46 -10.72 10.56
CA PRO A 67 10.39 -11.70 10.38
C PRO A 67 10.46 -12.62 9.15
N LEU A 68 11.61 -13.09 8.64
CA LEU A 68 11.73 -13.75 7.32
C LEU A 68 11.12 -12.90 6.19
N HIS A 69 11.61 -12.96 4.95
CA HIS A 69 10.88 -12.35 3.81
C HIS A 69 10.46 -13.50 2.89
N ILE A 70 9.20 -13.53 2.48
CA ILE A 70 8.77 -14.51 1.46
C ILE A 70 9.40 -14.10 0.13
N MET A 71 9.50 -12.79 -0.11
CA MET A 71 9.96 -12.21 -1.35
C MET A 71 10.86 -11.00 -1.10
N SER A 72 11.92 -10.86 -1.92
CA SER A 72 12.80 -9.69 -1.85
C SER A 72 12.08 -8.43 -2.37
N PRO A 73 12.55 -7.21 -2.01
CA PRO A 73 12.05 -5.97 -2.59
C PRO A 73 12.11 -5.95 -4.13
N GLU A 74 13.17 -6.49 -4.72
CA GLU A 74 13.39 -6.53 -6.17
C GLU A 74 12.33 -7.39 -6.86
N HIS A 75 12.00 -8.54 -6.28
CA HIS A 75 10.93 -9.40 -6.79
C HIS A 75 9.54 -8.75 -6.65
N ARG A 76 9.27 -7.95 -5.60
CA ARG A 76 8.02 -7.16 -5.51
C ARG A 76 7.89 -6.19 -6.69
N LEU A 77 8.98 -5.50 -7.04
CA LEU A 77 8.98 -4.56 -8.16
C LEU A 77 8.72 -5.23 -9.51
N VAL A 78 9.23 -6.46 -9.72
CA VAL A 78 8.93 -7.25 -10.94
C VAL A 78 7.42 -7.47 -11.08
N TRP A 79 6.74 -7.83 -9.98
CA TRP A 79 5.31 -8.07 -9.99
C TRP A 79 4.48 -6.80 -10.19
N PHE A 80 4.86 -5.69 -9.55
CA PHE A 80 4.20 -4.40 -9.77
C PHE A 80 4.31 -3.97 -11.24
N ARG A 81 5.48 -4.13 -11.85
CA ARG A 81 5.67 -3.83 -13.27
C ARG A 81 4.83 -4.74 -14.18
N ARG A 82 4.71 -6.03 -13.85
CA ARG A 82 3.87 -6.98 -14.60
C ARG A 82 2.38 -6.62 -14.56
N LEU A 83 1.91 -6.07 -13.44
CA LEU A 83 0.53 -5.57 -13.32
C LEU A 83 0.36 -4.14 -13.84
N THR A 84 1.35 -3.60 -14.56
CA THR A 84 1.30 -2.25 -15.14
C THR A 84 1.00 -1.16 -14.10
N VAL A 85 1.58 -1.26 -12.91
CA VAL A 85 1.61 -0.15 -11.94
C VAL A 85 2.45 1.00 -12.53
N ASP A 86 1.97 2.23 -12.41
CA ASP A 86 2.61 3.41 -12.98
C ASP A 86 3.80 3.87 -12.15
N ALA A 87 3.66 3.89 -10.83
CA ALA A 87 4.73 4.24 -9.92
C ALA A 87 4.70 3.49 -8.59
N VAL A 88 5.89 3.33 -8.00
CA VAL A 88 6.08 2.84 -6.64
C VAL A 88 6.72 3.93 -5.81
N VAL A 89 6.04 4.37 -4.77
CA VAL A 89 6.62 5.24 -3.74
C VAL A 89 7.20 4.34 -2.65
N LEU A 90 8.51 4.40 -2.47
CA LEU A 90 9.25 3.58 -1.54
C LEU A 90 9.57 4.37 -0.27
N MET A 91 8.96 3.95 0.84
CA MET A 91 9.13 4.55 2.16
C MET A 91 10.06 3.69 3.04
N GLN A 92 10.90 4.35 3.83
CA GLN A 92 11.62 3.70 4.92
C GLN A 92 10.67 3.62 6.12
N PHE A 93 10.22 2.42 6.48
CA PHE A 93 9.45 2.25 7.72
C PHE A 93 10.41 2.27 8.91
N ASN A 94 10.21 3.22 9.83
CA ASN A 94 11.01 3.44 11.04
C ASN A 94 10.07 3.77 12.22
N ASP A 95 10.62 4.04 13.40
CA ASP A 95 9.82 4.31 14.61
C ASP A 95 8.97 5.59 14.51
N GLU A 96 9.44 6.59 13.74
CA GLU A 96 8.67 7.79 13.46
C GLU A 96 7.40 7.46 12.65
N ILE A 97 7.54 6.70 11.56
CA ILE A 97 6.40 6.24 10.76
C ILE A 97 5.51 5.29 11.58
N ALA A 98 6.08 4.44 12.43
CA ALA A 98 5.33 3.51 13.27
C ALA A 98 4.45 4.22 14.31
N SER A 99 4.91 5.37 14.81
CA SER A 99 4.20 6.20 15.81
C SER A 99 3.38 7.34 15.19
N MET A 100 3.49 7.56 13.88
CA MET A 100 2.75 8.59 13.15
C MET A 100 1.24 8.33 13.19
N SER A 101 0.44 9.34 13.57
CA SER A 101 -1.02 9.20 13.58
C SER A 101 -1.58 8.99 12.17
N ALA A 102 -2.81 8.46 12.08
CA ALA A 102 -3.46 8.23 10.78
C ALA A 102 -3.73 9.55 10.04
N GLU A 103 -4.10 10.61 10.76
CA GLU A 103 -4.30 11.96 10.24
C GLU A 103 -3.01 12.51 9.64
N ARG A 104 -1.91 12.46 10.40
CA ARG A 104 -0.59 12.90 9.89
C ARG A 104 -0.16 12.08 8.68
N PHE A 105 -0.41 10.77 8.68
CA PHE A 105 -0.09 9.94 7.52
C PHE A 105 -0.86 10.39 6.27
N ILE A 106 -2.14 10.70 6.40
CA ILE A 106 -2.95 11.18 5.26
C ILE A 106 -2.44 12.55 4.79
N GLU A 107 -2.30 13.50 5.70
CA GLU A 107 -1.94 14.88 5.37
C GLU A 107 -0.51 14.98 4.83
N GLU A 108 0.44 14.40 5.54
CA GLU A 108 1.85 14.59 5.25
C GLU A 108 2.39 13.70 4.15
N ILE A 109 1.83 12.51 3.95
CA ILE A 109 2.33 11.52 2.98
C ILE A 109 1.38 11.44 1.79
N LEU A 110 0.12 11.07 2.02
CA LEU A 110 -0.82 10.82 0.92
C LEU A 110 -1.16 12.11 0.17
N LEU A 111 -1.52 13.18 0.87
CA LEU A 111 -1.92 14.45 0.26
C LEU A 111 -0.70 15.29 -0.12
N ARG A 112 0.18 15.61 0.83
CA ARG A 112 1.28 16.56 0.58
C ARG A 112 2.39 16.02 -0.31
N ARG A 113 2.75 14.73 -0.22
CA ARG A 113 3.89 14.16 -1.00
C ARG A 113 3.44 13.46 -2.25
N ILE A 114 2.34 12.72 -2.19
CA ILE A 114 1.83 11.95 -3.34
C ILE A 114 0.76 12.74 -4.11
N GLY A 115 -0.02 13.60 -3.46
CA GLY A 115 -1.17 14.24 -4.10
C GLY A 115 -2.31 13.26 -4.38
N ALA A 116 -2.48 12.24 -3.52
CA ALA A 116 -3.47 11.20 -3.67
C ALA A 116 -4.90 11.78 -3.76
N THR A 117 -5.62 11.41 -4.82
CA THR A 117 -7.04 11.77 -5.00
C THR A 117 -7.98 10.62 -4.65
N GLY A 118 -7.45 9.41 -4.50
CA GLY A 118 -8.18 8.25 -4.05
C GLY A 118 -7.27 7.22 -3.41
N ILE A 119 -7.82 6.39 -2.52
CA ILE A 119 -7.14 5.29 -1.85
C ILE A 119 -7.94 3.99 -1.96
N LEU A 120 -7.27 2.92 -2.37
CA LEU A 120 -7.82 1.56 -2.41
C LEU A 120 -7.26 0.74 -1.25
N PHE A 121 -8.14 0.36 -0.33
CA PHE A 121 -7.82 -0.52 0.77
C PHE A 121 -8.02 -1.99 0.39
N GLY A 122 -7.08 -2.85 0.78
CA GLY A 122 -7.37 -4.27 0.95
C GLY A 122 -8.28 -4.49 2.16
N TRP A 123 -8.95 -5.64 2.21
CA TRP A 123 -9.88 -6.01 3.28
C TRP A 123 -9.37 -5.77 4.71
N ASP A 124 -8.11 -6.08 4.99
CA ASP A 124 -7.46 -5.95 6.31
C ASP A 124 -6.37 -4.87 6.32
N SER A 125 -6.36 -3.99 5.32
CA SER A 125 -5.35 -2.96 5.20
C SER A 125 -5.60 -1.79 6.15
N SER A 126 -4.54 -1.33 6.80
CA SER A 126 -4.56 -0.14 7.66
C SER A 126 -3.18 0.53 7.68
N PHE A 127 -3.14 1.81 8.01
CA PHE A 127 -1.93 2.59 8.25
C PHE A 127 -2.06 3.46 9.51
N GLY A 128 -1.00 4.21 9.82
CA GLY A 128 -0.91 5.03 11.02
C GLY A 128 -0.72 4.18 12.29
N ALA A 129 -0.42 4.87 13.38
CA ALA A 129 -0.16 4.28 14.68
C ALA A 129 -1.28 3.33 15.07
N HIS A 130 -0.90 2.12 15.49
CA HIS A 130 -1.82 1.06 15.88
C HIS A 130 -2.85 0.66 14.80
N GLY A 131 -2.60 0.96 13.52
CA GLY A 131 -3.51 0.61 12.41
C GLY A 131 -4.84 1.36 12.45
N ARG A 132 -4.86 2.58 13.01
CA ARG A 132 -6.09 3.38 13.14
C ARG A 132 -6.62 3.93 11.80
N GLY A 133 -5.76 4.09 10.81
CA GLY A 133 -6.12 4.54 9.47
C GLY A 133 -6.61 3.38 8.61
N ASN A 134 -7.91 3.08 8.69
CA ASN A 134 -8.59 2.12 7.83
C ASN A 134 -9.57 2.85 6.88
N ALA A 135 -10.28 2.10 6.03
CA ALA A 135 -11.20 2.69 5.06
C ALA A 135 -12.31 3.55 5.72
N ASP A 136 -12.90 3.07 6.82
CA ASP A 136 -13.95 3.81 7.53
C ASP A 136 -13.42 5.10 8.15
N PHE A 137 -12.18 5.07 8.67
CA PHE A 137 -11.52 6.24 9.23
C PHE A 137 -11.33 7.34 8.16
N VAL A 138 -10.89 6.96 6.95
CA VAL A 138 -10.70 7.93 5.86
C VAL A 138 -12.05 8.45 5.36
N GLU A 139 -13.06 7.60 5.20
CA GLU A 139 -14.39 8.00 4.72
C GLU A 139 -15.12 8.95 5.67
N ASN A 140 -14.95 8.78 6.99
CA ASN A 140 -15.54 9.68 7.98
C ASN A 140 -14.72 10.95 8.21
N GLY A 141 -13.52 11.04 7.61
CA GLY A 141 -12.68 12.23 7.68
C GLY A 141 -13.14 13.35 6.74
N SER A 142 -12.51 14.51 6.85
CA SER A 142 -12.79 15.68 5.99
C SER A 142 -11.80 15.81 4.82
N TRP A 143 -11.07 14.74 4.49
CA TRP A 143 -10.11 14.74 3.38
C TRP A 143 -10.83 14.49 2.05
N ASN A 144 -10.47 15.25 1.02
CA ASN A 144 -11.01 15.07 -0.33
C ASN A 144 -10.33 13.89 -1.06
N ILE A 145 -10.48 12.68 -0.52
CA ILE A 145 -9.93 11.43 -1.05
C ILE A 145 -11.09 10.46 -1.29
N GLU A 146 -11.24 9.97 -2.52
CA GLU A 146 -12.17 8.86 -2.80
C GLU A 146 -11.65 7.58 -2.15
N VAL A 147 -12.50 6.88 -1.39
CA VAL A 147 -12.13 5.61 -0.77
C VAL A 147 -12.77 4.45 -1.53
N ARG A 148 -11.97 3.43 -1.85
CA ARG A 148 -12.46 2.14 -2.37
C ARG A 148 -11.95 1.00 -1.52
N ARG A 149 -12.72 -0.09 -1.49
CA ARG A 149 -12.37 -1.33 -0.80
C ARG A 149 -12.26 -2.48 -1.79
N CYS A 150 -11.22 -3.29 -1.63
CA CYS A 150 -11.10 -4.59 -2.28
C CYS A 150 -11.66 -5.67 -1.32
N PRO A 151 -12.68 -6.44 -1.74
CA PRO A 151 -13.18 -7.54 -0.93
C PRO A 151 -12.09 -8.60 -0.71
N PRO A 152 -12.19 -9.41 0.35
CA PRO A 152 -11.26 -10.50 0.59
C PRO A 152 -11.34 -11.53 -0.54
N VAL A 153 -10.22 -12.20 -0.80
CA VAL A 153 -10.15 -13.32 -1.74
C VAL A 153 -10.03 -14.61 -0.94
N GLU A 154 -10.83 -15.59 -1.30
CA GLU A 154 -10.83 -16.92 -0.71
C GLU A 154 -10.54 -17.98 -1.78
N VAL A 155 -9.72 -18.96 -1.41
CA VAL A 155 -9.40 -20.15 -2.21
C VAL A 155 -9.69 -21.34 -1.31
N ASP A 156 -10.64 -22.18 -1.70
CA ASP A 156 -11.08 -23.36 -0.93
C ASP A 156 -11.40 -23.04 0.54
N GLY A 157 -12.11 -21.92 0.78
CA GLY A 157 -12.48 -21.43 2.11
C GLY A 157 -11.32 -20.86 2.94
N THR A 158 -10.13 -20.75 2.35
CA THR A 158 -8.94 -20.20 3.00
C THR A 158 -8.58 -18.85 2.41
N ARG A 159 -8.25 -17.87 3.27
CA ARG A 159 -7.75 -16.56 2.84
C ARG A 159 -6.23 -16.59 2.67
N PRO A 160 -5.69 -16.40 1.46
CA PRO A 160 -4.26 -16.30 1.25
C PRO A 160 -3.69 -15.07 1.97
N SER A 161 -2.62 -15.27 2.73
CA SER A 161 -1.92 -14.19 3.44
C SER A 161 -0.42 -14.47 3.56
N GLY A 162 0.38 -13.43 3.75
CA GLY A 162 1.81 -13.61 4.04
C GLY A 162 2.06 -14.46 5.29
N THR A 163 1.23 -14.31 6.34
CA THR A 163 1.31 -15.14 7.55
C THR A 163 1.08 -16.62 7.25
N LEU A 164 0.09 -16.94 6.41
CA LEU A 164 -0.19 -18.33 6.01
C LEU A 164 0.96 -18.91 5.21
N ILE A 165 1.47 -18.17 4.21
CA ILE A 165 2.60 -18.64 3.38
C ILE A 165 3.82 -18.94 4.25
N ARG A 166 4.16 -18.06 5.20
CA ARG A 166 5.29 -18.29 6.13
C ARG A 166 5.14 -19.53 6.99
N ARG A 167 3.92 -20.02 7.25
CA ARG A 167 3.70 -21.25 8.02
C ARG A 167 3.85 -22.52 7.18
N LEU A 168 3.89 -22.39 5.86
CA LEU A 168 3.96 -23.50 4.90
C LEU A 168 5.37 -23.69 4.31
N ILE A 169 6.31 -22.82 4.66
CA ILE A 169 7.73 -22.88 4.27
C ILE A 169 8.59 -23.07 5.53
#